data_AF-A0AA37MIV9-F1
#
_entry.id   AF-A0AA37MIV9-F1
#
_cell.length_a   1.000
_cell.length_b   1.000
_cell.length_c   1.000
_cell.angle_alpha   90.00
_cell.angle_beta   90.00
_cell.angle_gamma   90.00
#
_symmetry.space_group_name_H-M   'P 1'
#
loop_
_entity.id
_entity.type
_entity.pdbx_description
1 polymer ?
#
loop_
_entity_poly.entity_id
_entity_poly.type
_entity_poly.pdbx_seq_one_letter_code
_entity_poly.pdbx_strand_id
1 'polypeptide(L)'
;MYQELLVKTTFDETLRRCMIYADEAPELILIQLVERKEIALLDEIVDRIHASTNRSFVLVGVPIIDWCKELMPWNDQAVDRRPESGKYAPQVLALLENEILPQLYQQYGAQPVVLGGYSLGGLFALWASTRSSCFDYIAAASPSVWISNWMTYVENHPVQAKKVYMSLGDREEHCKNRYMKQVGDNIRSYHEQLIRQLGGDNTVLLWNKGGHFQDFAFRIADSYSWIILHV
;
A
#
# COMPACT_ATOMS: atom_id res chain seq x y z
N MET A 1 -16.12 11.08 -11.48
CA MET A 1 -16.02 12.37 -10.75
C MET A 1 -15.87 12.04 -9.29
N TYR A 2 -14.74 12.40 -8.67
CA TYR A 2 -14.44 12.10 -7.27
C TYR A 2 -14.90 13.22 -6.34
N GLN A 3 -15.10 12.90 -5.06
CA GLN A 3 -15.28 13.87 -3.98
C GLN A 3 -13.92 14.20 -3.33
N GLU A 4 -13.78 15.36 -2.72
CA GLU A 4 -12.55 15.74 -2.00
C GLU A 4 -12.76 15.68 -0.48
N LEU A 5 -11.78 15.10 0.22
CA LEU A 5 -11.65 15.19 1.67
C LEU A 5 -10.39 15.96 2.04
N LEU A 6 -10.56 17.05 2.76
CA LEU A 6 -9.45 17.93 3.16
C LEU A 6 -8.97 17.55 4.56
N VAL A 7 -7.72 17.11 4.65
CA VAL A 7 -7.10 16.70 5.92
C VAL A 7 -5.86 17.55 6.17
N LYS A 8 -5.84 18.27 7.29
CA LYS A 8 -4.69 19.09 7.67
C LYS A 8 -3.73 18.26 8.51
N THR A 9 -2.49 18.14 8.08
CA THR A 9 -1.43 17.46 8.83
C THR A 9 -0.70 18.43 9.74
N THR A 10 -0.44 18.00 10.98
CA THR A 10 0.24 18.80 12.00
C THR A 10 1.76 18.65 11.97
N PHE A 11 2.29 17.56 11.40
CA PHE A 11 3.71 17.24 11.41
C PHE A 11 4.51 17.89 10.26
N ASP A 12 3.84 18.36 9.22
CA ASP A 12 4.41 19.08 8.08
C ASP A 12 3.62 20.35 7.70
N GLU A 13 2.58 20.69 8.48
CA GLU A 13 1.68 21.83 8.28
C GLU A 13 1.00 21.91 6.91
N THR A 14 0.87 20.77 6.22
CA THR A 14 0.26 20.71 4.88
C THR A 14 -1.23 20.40 4.92
N LEU A 15 -1.94 20.83 3.87
CA LEU A 15 -3.33 20.44 3.63
C LEU A 15 -3.33 19.37 2.53
N ARG A 16 -3.73 18.15 2.90
CA ARG A 16 -3.87 17.02 1.98
C ARG A 16 -5.28 16.98 1.45
N ARG A 17 -5.40 16.94 0.13
CA ARG A 17 -6.68 16.76 -0.58
C ARG A 17 -6.78 15.30 -0.97
N CYS A 18 -7.48 14.50 -0.17
CA CYS A 18 -7.71 13.11 -0.50
C CYS A 18 -8.84 13.01 -1.54
N MET A 19 -8.67 12.14 -2.53
CA MET A 19 -9.65 11.92 -3.60
C MET A 19 -10.49 10.70 -3.25
N ILE A 20 -11.81 10.87 -3.17
CA ILE A 20 -12.76 9.81 -2.79
C ILE A 20 -13.60 9.39 -3.99
N TYR A 21 -13.53 8.11 -4.32
CA TYR A 21 -14.37 7.43 -5.30
C TYR A 21 -15.25 6.46 -4.53
N ALA A 22 -16.53 6.75 -4.41
CA ALA A 22 -17.44 5.98 -3.58
C ALA A 22 -18.60 5.44 -4.40
N ASP A 23 -18.82 4.14 -4.28
CA ASP A 23 -20.05 3.48 -4.70
C ASP A 23 -21.18 3.73 -3.69
N GLU A 24 -22.41 3.39 -4.09
CA GLU A 24 -23.51 3.34 -3.14
C GLU A 24 -23.31 2.18 -2.16
N ALA A 25 -23.47 2.46 -0.85
CA ALA A 25 -23.36 1.48 0.24
C ALA A 25 -22.10 0.59 0.14
N PRO A 26 -20.89 1.15 0.27
CA PRO A 26 -19.65 0.40 0.09
C PRO A 26 -19.49 -0.67 1.17
N GLU A 27 -19.02 -1.85 0.77
CA GLU A 27 -18.70 -2.98 1.66
C GLU A 27 -17.24 -2.96 2.13
N LEU A 28 -16.38 -2.17 1.48
CA LEU A 28 -14.95 -2.10 1.72
C LEU A 28 -14.44 -0.67 1.60
N ILE A 29 -13.46 -0.31 2.46
CA ILE A 29 -12.68 0.93 2.34
C ILE A 29 -11.30 0.59 1.79
N LEU A 30 -10.94 1.17 0.64
CA LEU A 30 -9.64 1.00 0.00
C LEU A 30 -8.85 2.30 0.18
N ILE A 31 -7.71 2.24 0.87
CA ILE A 31 -6.81 3.38 1.03
C ILE A 31 -5.61 3.17 0.11
N GLN A 32 -5.42 4.07 -0.86
CA GLN A 32 -4.29 4.05 -1.78
C GLN A 32 -3.37 5.25 -1.50
N LEU A 33 -2.14 4.97 -1.10
CA LEU A 33 -1.11 6.00 -0.99
C LEU A 33 -0.63 6.38 -2.40
N VAL A 34 -0.68 7.67 -2.75
CA VAL A 34 -0.37 8.14 -4.11
C VAL A 34 0.63 9.29 -4.13
N GLU A 35 1.50 9.29 -5.14
CA GLU A 35 2.29 10.46 -5.51
C GLU A 35 1.43 11.43 -6.31
N ARG A 36 1.80 12.71 -6.30
CA ARG A 36 1.12 13.74 -7.10
C ARG A 36 0.91 13.37 -8.57
N LYS A 37 1.89 12.69 -9.18
CA LYS A 37 1.82 12.26 -10.59
C LYS A 37 0.89 11.05 -10.82
N GLU A 38 0.61 10.28 -9.78
CA GLU A 38 -0.22 9.07 -9.82
C GLU A 38 -1.69 9.36 -9.58
N ILE A 39 -2.03 10.56 -9.08
CA ILE A 39 -3.42 11.01 -8.86
C ILE A 39 -4.24 10.88 -10.15
N ALA A 40 -3.65 11.21 -11.31
CA ALA A 40 -4.32 11.11 -12.61
C ALA A 40 -4.63 9.66 -13.05
N LEU A 41 -4.07 8.66 -12.37
CA LEU A 41 -4.30 7.24 -12.65
C LEU A 41 -5.40 6.64 -11.76
N LEU A 42 -5.93 7.39 -10.79
CA LEU A 42 -6.95 6.88 -9.87
C LEU A 42 -8.26 6.55 -10.57
N ASP A 43 -8.71 7.37 -11.53
CA ASP A 43 -9.88 7.06 -12.35
C ASP A 43 -9.71 5.69 -13.06
N GLU A 44 -8.55 5.47 -13.69
CA GLU A 44 -8.25 4.20 -14.37
C GLU A 44 -8.19 3.01 -13.38
N ILE A 45 -7.60 3.21 -12.19
CA ILE A 45 -7.57 2.17 -11.15
C ILE A 45 -8.99 1.78 -10.73
N VAL A 46 -9.85 2.76 -10.47
CA VAL A 46 -11.23 2.54 -10.04
C VAL A 46 -12.04 1.83 -11.13
N ASP A 47 -11.97 2.31 -12.37
CA ASP A 47 -12.66 1.69 -13.51
C ASP A 47 -12.25 0.21 -13.69
N ARG A 48 -10.97 -0.10 -13.47
CA ARG A 48 -10.45 -1.47 -13.56
C ARG A 48 -10.93 -2.37 -12.42
N ILE A 49 -11.03 -1.84 -11.19
CA ILE A 49 -11.58 -2.60 -10.06
C ILE A 49 -13.07 -2.85 -10.29
N HIS A 50 -13.84 -1.85 -10.75
CA HIS A 50 -15.24 -2.03 -11.12
C HIS A 50 -15.43 -3.06 -12.23
N ALA A 51 -14.50 -3.15 -13.18
CA ALA A 51 -14.55 -4.16 -14.22
C ALA A 51 -14.26 -5.60 -13.72
N SER A 52 -13.67 -5.76 -12.54
CA SER A 52 -13.27 -7.07 -11.99
C SER A 52 -14.21 -7.62 -10.91
N THR A 53 -15.11 -6.80 -10.37
CA THR A 53 -15.98 -7.17 -9.25
C THR A 53 -17.34 -6.49 -9.31
N ASN A 54 -18.36 -7.12 -8.72
CA ASN A 54 -19.68 -6.51 -8.49
C ASN A 54 -19.86 -5.98 -7.05
N ARG A 55 -18.82 -6.08 -6.21
CA ARG A 55 -18.87 -5.58 -4.82
C ARG A 55 -18.63 -4.09 -4.78
N SER A 56 -19.41 -3.39 -3.97
CA SER A 56 -19.27 -1.94 -3.79
C SER A 56 -18.10 -1.61 -2.88
N PHE A 57 -17.38 -0.54 -3.20
CA PHE A 57 -16.28 -0.05 -2.37
C PHE A 57 -16.20 1.47 -2.36
N VAL A 58 -15.42 1.99 -1.42
CA VAL A 58 -14.93 3.36 -1.47
C VAL A 58 -13.41 3.34 -1.56
N LEU A 59 -12.86 3.96 -2.60
CA LEU A 59 -11.43 4.18 -2.75
C LEU A 59 -11.05 5.60 -2.37
N VAL A 60 -10.05 5.72 -1.51
CA VAL A 60 -9.50 6.99 -1.04
C VAL A 60 -8.03 7.07 -1.43
N GLY A 61 -7.74 7.93 -2.40
CA GLY A 61 -6.37 8.29 -2.76
C GLY A 61 -5.83 9.31 -1.76
N VAL A 62 -4.79 8.94 -1.01
CA VAL A 62 -4.14 9.79 -0.01
C VAL A 62 -2.81 10.32 -0.58
N PRO A 63 -2.70 11.62 -0.88
CA PRO A 63 -1.47 12.19 -1.42
C PRO A 63 -0.34 12.13 -0.40
N ILE A 64 0.82 11.67 -0.85
CA ILE A 64 2.09 11.67 -0.12
C ILE A 64 3.02 12.70 -0.74
N ILE A 65 3.57 13.60 0.09
CA ILE A 65 4.31 14.77 -0.39
C ILE A 65 5.78 14.41 -0.60
N ASP A 66 6.42 13.81 0.40
CA ASP A 66 7.79 13.31 0.32
C ASP A 66 7.82 11.81 0.62
N TRP A 67 7.85 11.00 -0.44
CA TRP A 67 7.76 9.55 -0.36
C TRP A 67 8.82 8.93 0.55
N CYS A 68 10.09 9.31 0.41
CA CYS A 68 11.15 8.72 1.23
C CYS A 68 11.01 9.14 2.69
N LYS A 69 10.67 10.40 2.95
CA LYS A 69 10.48 10.92 4.31
C LYS A 69 9.26 10.33 5.01
N GLU A 70 8.19 10.11 4.27
CA GLU A 70 6.87 9.76 4.80
C GLU A 70 6.53 8.27 4.75
N LEU A 71 7.11 7.50 3.82
CA LEU A 71 6.72 6.10 3.60
C LEU A 71 7.80 5.09 4.01
N MET A 72 9.06 5.49 4.09
CA MET A 72 10.11 4.57 4.51
C MET A 72 9.95 4.23 6.00
N PRO A 73 9.95 2.95 6.39
CA PRO A 73 9.89 2.55 7.80
C PRO A 73 11.07 3.07 8.65
N TRP A 74 12.24 3.22 8.03
CA TRP A 74 13.47 3.75 8.61
C TRP A 74 14.37 4.32 7.52
N ASN A 75 15.41 5.05 7.93
CA ASN A 75 16.40 5.60 7.00
C ASN A 75 17.22 4.47 6.34
N ASP A 76 17.31 4.48 5.01
CA ASP A 76 18.21 3.63 4.24
C ASP A 76 18.89 4.46 3.14
N GLN A 77 20.21 4.64 3.28
CA GLN A 77 21.03 5.42 2.37
C GLN A 77 21.10 4.85 0.95
N ALA A 78 20.78 3.56 0.77
CA ALA A 78 20.67 2.96 -0.56
C ALA A 78 19.42 3.41 -1.32
N VAL A 79 18.38 3.85 -0.61
CA VAL A 79 17.15 4.41 -1.18
C VAL A 79 17.26 5.93 -1.28
N ASP A 80 17.59 6.57 -0.16
CA ASP A 80 17.65 8.02 -0.03
C ASP A 80 18.73 8.42 0.98
N ARG A 81 19.66 9.27 0.53
CA ARG A 81 20.81 9.72 1.33
C ARG A 81 20.44 10.77 2.36
N ARG A 82 19.23 11.33 2.25
CA ARG A 82 18.74 12.36 3.16
C ARG A 82 18.50 11.77 4.55
N PRO A 83 19.00 12.38 5.63
CA PRO A 83 18.86 11.85 6.99
C PRO A 83 17.41 11.84 7.48
N GLU A 84 16.54 12.64 6.88
CA GLU A 84 15.11 12.69 7.21
C GLU A 84 14.28 11.54 6.61
N SER A 85 14.86 10.69 5.76
CA SER A 85 14.11 9.55 5.19
C SER A 85 13.55 8.65 6.29
N GLY A 86 12.27 8.35 6.21
CA GLY A 86 11.48 7.61 7.19
C GLY A 86 11.09 8.37 8.46
N LYS A 87 11.40 9.68 8.57
CA LYS A 87 11.06 10.49 9.74
C LYS A 87 9.56 10.56 10.03
N TYR A 88 8.72 10.49 8.99
CA TYR A 88 7.28 10.74 9.08
C TYR A 88 6.39 9.51 8.89
N ALA A 89 6.94 8.31 8.72
CA ALA A 89 6.14 7.10 8.58
C ALA A 89 5.18 6.84 9.76
N PRO A 90 5.59 6.97 11.05
CA PRO A 90 4.65 6.87 12.16
C PRO A 90 3.54 7.93 12.14
N GLN A 91 3.82 9.13 11.65
CA GLN A 91 2.87 10.23 11.59
C GLN A 91 1.89 10.06 10.43
N VAL A 92 2.32 9.49 9.31
CA VAL A 92 1.40 9.08 8.23
C VAL A 92 0.50 7.95 8.71
N LEU A 93 1.02 6.97 9.45
CA LEU A 93 0.19 5.92 10.04
C LEU A 93 -0.87 6.53 10.98
N ALA A 94 -0.45 7.41 11.89
CA ALA A 94 -1.38 8.09 12.79
C ALA A 94 -2.41 8.97 12.05
N LEU A 95 -2.04 9.59 10.92
CA LEU A 95 -2.96 10.34 10.06
C LEU A 95 -4.04 9.43 9.47
N LEU A 96 -3.66 8.25 8.97
CA LEU A 96 -4.62 7.27 8.45
C LEU A 96 -5.59 6.82 9.54
N GLU A 97 -5.08 6.49 10.73
CA GLU A 97 -5.84 5.93 11.84
C GLU A 97 -6.76 6.93 12.54
N ASN A 98 -6.28 8.15 12.79
CA ASN A 98 -6.94 9.09 13.69
C ASN A 98 -7.69 10.21 12.97
N GLU A 99 -7.40 10.45 11.69
CA GLU A 99 -8.02 11.54 10.93
C GLU A 99 -8.82 11.00 9.74
N ILE A 100 -8.21 10.16 8.88
CA ILE A 100 -8.86 9.70 7.65
C ILE A 100 -9.91 8.62 7.95
N LEU A 101 -9.54 7.52 8.61
CA LEU A 101 -10.45 6.41 8.88
C LEU A 101 -11.71 6.83 9.65
N PRO A 102 -11.64 7.65 10.73
CA PRO A 102 -12.83 8.07 11.46
C PRO A 102 -13.84 8.84 10.59
N GLN A 103 -13.36 9.67 9.65
CA GLN A 103 -14.21 10.41 8.73
C GLN A 103 -14.87 9.47 7.71
N LEU A 104 -14.12 8.48 7.20
CA LEU A 104 -14.67 7.46 6.32
C LEU A 104 -15.71 6.59 7.03
N TYR A 105 -15.45 6.19 8.28
CA TYR A 105 -16.42 5.42 9.06
C TYR A 105 -17.68 6.22 9.39
N GLN A 106 -17.55 7.52 9.64
CA GLN A 106 -18.71 8.39 9.83
C GLN A 106 -19.58 8.47 8.57
N GLN A 107 -18.96 8.49 7.39
CA GLN A 107 -19.67 8.65 6.13
C GLN A 107 -20.20 7.32 5.55
N TYR A 108 -19.45 6.23 5.69
CA TYR A 108 -19.68 4.96 4.98
C TYR A 108 -19.89 3.75 5.93
N GLY A 109 -19.81 3.97 7.24
CA GLY A 109 -19.85 2.90 8.24
C GLY A 109 -18.48 2.23 8.46
N ALA A 110 -18.37 1.47 9.54
CA ALA A 110 -17.16 0.74 9.91
C ALA A 110 -16.97 -0.51 9.03
N GLN A 111 -16.56 -0.29 7.77
CA GLN A 111 -16.27 -1.35 6.81
C GLN A 111 -14.84 -1.88 6.99
N PRO A 112 -14.55 -3.14 6.58
CA PRO A 112 -13.18 -3.65 6.53
C PRO A 112 -12.28 -2.78 5.64
N VAL A 113 -11.03 -2.61 6.08
CA VAL A 113 -10.09 -1.68 5.44
C VAL A 113 -8.98 -2.41 4.71
N VAL A 114 -8.76 -2.02 3.45
CA VAL A 114 -7.62 -2.42 2.64
C VAL A 114 -6.62 -1.27 2.55
N LEU A 115 -5.40 -1.45 3.06
CA LEU A 115 -4.31 -0.50 2.82
C LEU A 115 -3.46 -0.97 1.64
N GLY A 116 -3.33 -0.11 0.63
CA GLY A 116 -2.60 -0.42 -0.59
C GLY A 116 -1.59 0.65 -0.99
N GLY A 117 -0.65 0.22 -1.83
CA GLY A 117 0.44 1.06 -2.26
C GLY A 117 1.32 0.41 -3.31
N TYR A 118 1.97 1.26 -4.12
CA TYR A 118 2.98 0.85 -5.09
C TYR A 118 4.37 1.17 -4.56
N SER A 119 5.37 0.32 -4.80
CA SER A 119 6.77 0.63 -4.45
C SER A 119 6.96 0.98 -2.96
N LEU A 120 7.35 2.22 -2.62
CA LEU A 120 7.44 2.68 -1.23
C LEU A 120 6.08 2.71 -0.53
N GLY A 121 4.98 2.96 -1.25
CA GLY A 121 3.63 2.82 -0.70
C GLY A 121 3.32 1.37 -0.33
N GLY A 122 3.74 0.40 -1.16
CA GLY A 122 3.56 -1.02 -0.87
C GLY A 122 4.41 -1.48 0.32
N LEU A 123 5.65 -0.99 0.40
CA LEU A 123 6.52 -1.18 1.57
C LEU A 123 5.90 -0.60 2.84
N PHE A 124 5.37 0.62 2.78
CA PHE A 124 4.69 1.26 3.90
C PHE A 124 3.46 0.45 4.32
N ALA A 125 2.63 -0.01 3.38
CA ALA A 125 1.45 -0.80 3.69
C ALA A 125 1.80 -2.09 4.44
N LEU A 126 2.84 -2.81 3.98
CA LEU A 126 3.36 -3.99 4.68
C LEU A 126 3.87 -3.64 6.08
N TRP A 127 4.66 -2.58 6.21
CA TRP A 127 5.14 -2.12 7.52
C TRP A 127 4.02 -1.70 8.46
N ALA A 128 3.07 -0.89 8.00
CA ALA A 128 1.91 -0.44 8.77
C ALA A 128 1.09 -1.61 9.30
N SER A 129 0.96 -2.68 8.50
CA SER A 129 0.26 -3.90 8.92
C SER A 129 0.91 -4.62 10.12
N THR A 130 2.21 -4.43 10.39
CA THR A 130 2.84 -4.98 11.60
C THR A 130 2.62 -4.09 12.82
N ARG A 131 2.27 -2.82 12.58
CA ARG A 131 2.13 -1.78 13.61
C ARG A 131 0.68 -1.56 14.05
N SER A 132 -0.28 -1.90 13.19
CA SER A 132 -1.69 -1.53 13.37
C SER A 132 -2.63 -2.66 12.99
N SER A 133 -3.70 -2.82 13.78
CA SER A 133 -4.84 -3.70 13.50
C SER A 133 -5.96 -2.99 12.73
N CYS A 134 -5.83 -1.71 12.41
CA CYS A 134 -6.85 -0.95 11.68
C CYS A 134 -7.00 -1.37 10.21
N PHE A 135 -6.07 -2.15 9.67
CA PHE A 135 -6.07 -2.60 8.28
C PHE A 135 -6.29 -4.10 8.22
N ASP A 136 -7.50 -4.52 7.84
CA ASP A 136 -7.86 -5.93 7.69
C ASP A 136 -7.06 -6.62 6.58
N TYR A 137 -6.74 -5.89 5.51
CA TYR A 137 -6.13 -6.44 4.30
C TYR A 137 -5.05 -5.52 3.72
N ILE A 138 -4.04 -6.10 3.06
CA ILE A 138 -2.93 -5.36 2.46
C ILE A 138 -2.78 -5.64 0.97
N ALA A 139 -2.72 -4.58 0.16
CA ALA A 139 -2.57 -4.62 -1.29
C ALA A 139 -1.21 -4.01 -1.72
N ALA A 140 -0.14 -4.81 -1.70
CA ALA A 140 1.22 -4.32 -1.93
C ALA A 140 1.73 -4.66 -3.35
N ALA A 141 1.68 -3.69 -4.27
CA ALA A 141 2.17 -3.88 -5.64
C ALA A 141 3.64 -3.42 -5.79
N SER A 142 4.49 -4.29 -6.35
CA SER A 142 5.94 -4.07 -6.48
C SER A 142 6.58 -3.45 -5.22
N PRO A 143 6.33 -3.99 -4.01
CA PRO A 143 6.77 -3.33 -2.77
C PRO A 143 8.30 -3.29 -2.68
N SER A 144 8.83 -2.18 -2.18
CA SER A 144 10.28 -1.96 -2.03
C SER A 144 10.91 -2.73 -0.88
N VAL A 145 10.67 -4.05 -0.79
CA VAL A 145 11.19 -4.96 0.26
C VAL A 145 12.69 -5.26 0.12
N TRP A 146 13.39 -4.57 -0.77
CA TRP A 146 14.85 -4.63 -0.94
C TRP A 146 15.60 -3.70 0.01
N ILE A 147 14.90 -2.87 0.79
CA ILE A 147 15.55 -2.01 1.79
C ILE A 147 16.29 -2.85 2.83
N SER A 148 17.36 -2.27 3.35
CA SER A 148 18.22 -2.86 4.38
C SER A 148 17.40 -3.23 5.61
N ASN A 149 17.70 -4.40 6.18
CA ASN A 149 17.07 -4.96 7.39
C ASN A 149 15.58 -5.32 7.28
N TRP A 150 14.96 -5.25 6.09
CA TRP A 150 13.54 -5.62 5.93
C TRP A 150 13.25 -7.03 6.46
N MET A 151 14.02 -8.03 6.02
CA MET A 151 13.81 -9.42 6.43
C MET A 151 14.00 -9.64 7.94
N THR A 152 15.04 -9.05 8.53
CA THR A 152 15.28 -9.10 9.97
C THR A 152 14.17 -8.40 10.77
N TYR A 153 13.59 -7.33 10.23
CA TYR A 153 12.48 -6.63 10.85
C TYR A 153 11.23 -7.53 10.91
N VAL A 154 10.81 -8.09 9.78
CA VAL A 154 9.57 -8.87 9.70
C VAL A 154 9.63 -10.20 10.47
N GLU A 155 10.83 -10.74 10.73
CA GLU A 155 11.02 -11.91 11.62
C GLU A 155 10.39 -11.73 13.01
N ASN A 156 10.42 -10.50 13.54
CA ASN A 156 9.96 -10.20 14.91
C ASN A 156 8.70 -9.31 14.95
N HIS A 157 8.15 -8.99 13.79
CA HIS A 157 7.01 -8.08 13.66
C HIS A 157 5.93 -8.72 12.78
N PRO A 158 5.14 -9.67 13.32
CA PRO A 158 4.09 -10.33 12.58
C PRO A 158 3.04 -9.31 12.09
N VAL A 159 2.47 -9.55 10.91
CA VAL A 159 1.38 -8.71 10.40
C VAL A 159 0.11 -8.91 11.23
N GLN A 160 -0.70 -7.87 11.37
CA GLN A 160 -2.01 -7.90 12.04
C GLN A 160 -3.16 -8.01 11.03
N ALA A 161 -2.85 -7.86 9.73
CA ALA A 161 -3.79 -8.07 8.64
C ALA A 161 -4.19 -9.55 8.51
N LYS A 162 -5.42 -9.78 8.05
CA LYS A 162 -5.99 -11.11 7.79
C LYS A 162 -5.50 -11.68 6.45
N LYS A 163 -5.34 -10.82 5.44
CA LYS A 163 -4.84 -11.21 4.11
C LYS A 163 -3.84 -10.22 3.54
N VAL A 164 -2.85 -10.73 2.81
CA VAL A 164 -1.79 -9.93 2.19
C VAL A 164 -1.60 -10.34 0.73
N TYR A 165 -1.91 -9.43 -0.19
CA TYR A 165 -1.53 -9.53 -1.60
C TYR A 165 -0.16 -8.88 -1.82
N MET A 166 0.70 -9.57 -2.56
CA MET A 166 1.94 -9.01 -3.10
C MET A 166 2.08 -9.31 -4.59
N SER A 167 2.69 -8.39 -5.34
CA SER A 167 3.14 -8.67 -6.70
C SER A 167 4.50 -8.03 -7.01
N LEU A 168 5.19 -8.57 -8.02
CA LEU A 168 6.47 -8.04 -8.48
C LEU A 168 6.64 -8.25 -9.99
N GLY A 169 7.28 -7.31 -10.68
CA GLY A 169 7.67 -7.48 -12.09
C GLY A 169 8.82 -8.47 -12.26
N ASP A 170 8.74 -9.35 -13.26
CA ASP A 170 9.74 -10.38 -13.57
C ASP A 170 11.12 -9.82 -13.96
N ARG A 171 11.20 -8.55 -14.37
CA ARG A 171 12.47 -7.87 -14.66
C ARG A 171 13.04 -7.08 -13.47
N GLU A 172 12.31 -6.94 -12.37
CA GLU A 172 12.75 -6.11 -11.23
C GLU A 172 13.97 -6.72 -10.52
N GLU A 173 14.01 -8.05 -10.40
CA GLU A 173 15.15 -8.81 -9.84
C GLU A 173 16.33 -8.95 -10.83
N HIS A 174 16.20 -8.46 -12.06
CA HIS A 174 17.25 -8.49 -13.09
C HIS A 174 17.90 -7.12 -13.31
N CYS A 175 17.71 -6.19 -12.38
CA CYS A 175 18.32 -4.87 -12.46
C CYS A 175 19.83 -4.88 -12.13
N LYS A 176 20.54 -3.84 -12.59
CA LYS A 176 21.99 -3.69 -12.34
C LYS A 176 22.31 -3.25 -10.91
N ASN A 177 21.36 -2.64 -10.21
CA ASN A 177 21.56 -2.16 -8.84
C ASN A 177 21.60 -3.35 -7.88
N ARG A 178 22.75 -3.58 -7.22
CA ARG A 178 22.97 -4.72 -6.33
C ARG A 178 22.01 -4.76 -5.13
N TYR A 179 21.53 -3.61 -4.66
CA TYR A 179 20.57 -3.56 -3.56
C TYR A 179 19.18 -3.99 -4.04
N MET A 180 18.68 -3.35 -5.10
CA MET A 180 17.37 -3.68 -5.68
C MET A 180 17.31 -5.11 -6.21
N LYS A 181 18.43 -5.71 -6.64
CA LYS A 181 18.48 -7.09 -7.11
C LYS A 181 17.97 -8.10 -6.07
N GLN A 182 18.08 -7.77 -4.78
CA GLN A 182 17.61 -8.61 -3.68
C GLN A 182 16.08 -8.62 -3.54
N VAL A 183 15.35 -7.75 -4.25
CA VAL A 183 13.88 -7.65 -4.12
C VAL A 183 13.18 -8.98 -4.39
N GLY A 184 13.65 -9.75 -5.37
CA GLY A 184 13.06 -11.05 -5.72
C GLY A 184 13.24 -12.10 -4.62
N ASP A 185 14.44 -12.19 -4.06
CA ASP A 185 14.73 -13.13 -2.97
C ASP A 185 14.03 -12.73 -1.67
N ASN A 186 13.98 -11.42 -1.37
CA ASN A 186 13.32 -10.89 -0.19
C ASN A 186 11.80 -11.09 -0.26
N ILE A 187 11.16 -10.77 -1.39
CA ILE A 187 9.71 -10.92 -1.52
C ILE A 187 9.27 -12.38 -1.48
N ARG A 188 10.05 -13.30 -2.07
CA ARG A 188 9.80 -14.76 -1.97
C ARG A 188 9.92 -15.24 -0.53
N SER A 189 11.01 -14.88 0.15
CA SER A 189 11.23 -15.27 1.56
C SER A 189 10.17 -14.70 2.50
N TYR A 190 9.75 -13.46 2.27
CA TYR A 190 8.69 -12.83 3.04
C TYR A 190 7.32 -13.48 2.77
N HIS A 191 7.02 -13.82 1.52
CA HIS A 191 5.80 -14.57 1.19
C HIS A 191 5.74 -15.93 1.90
N GLU A 192 6.86 -16.67 1.98
CA GLU A 192 6.90 -17.91 2.75
C GLU A 192 6.63 -17.68 4.25
N GLN A 193 7.11 -16.56 4.81
CA GLN A 193 6.80 -16.20 6.19
C GLN A 193 5.29 -15.91 6.35
N LEU A 194 4.69 -15.17 5.41
CA LEU A 194 3.25 -14.90 5.42
C LEU A 194 2.42 -16.17 5.27
N ILE A 195 2.85 -17.14 4.44
CA ILE A 195 2.19 -18.46 4.35
C ILE A 195 2.23 -19.17 5.70
N ARG A 196 3.39 -19.16 6.40
CA ARG A 196 3.51 -19.75 7.73
C ARG A 196 2.66 -19.05 8.78
N GLN A 197 2.50 -17.73 8.67
CA GLN A 197 1.76 -16.93 9.64
C GLN A 197 0.24 -16.96 9.41
N LEU A 198 -0.21 -16.75 8.17
CA LEU A 198 -1.61 -16.53 7.80
C LEU A 198 -2.26 -17.76 7.16
N GLY A 199 -1.47 -18.71 6.64
CA GLY A 199 -1.94 -19.79 5.78
C GLY A 199 -1.93 -19.43 4.30
N GLY A 200 -1.80 -20.44 3.43
CA GLY A 200 -1.64 -20.26 1.99
C GLY A 200 -2.83 -19.58 1.29
N ASP A 201 -4.05 -19.74 1.81
CA ASP A 201 -5.26 -19.13 1.22
C ASP A 201 -5.45 -17.65 1.58
N ASN A 202 -4.59 -17.13 2.45
CA ASN A 202 -4.65 -15.76 2.97
C ASN A 202 -3.51 -14.88 2.45
N THR A 203 -2.66 -15.39 1.57
CA THR A 203 -1.63 -14.58 0.93
C THR A 203 -1.36 -15.04 -0.49
N VAL A 204 -0.94 -14.11 -1.35
CA VAL A 204 -0.52 -14.41 -2.71
C VAL A 204 0.70 -13.58 -3.08
N LEU A 205 1.58 -14.18 -3.88
CA LEU A 205 2.68 -13.50 -4.57
C LEU A 205 2.56 -13.74 -6.07
N LEU A 206 2.23 -12.70 -6.83
CA LEU A 206 2.10 -12.75 -8.29
C LEU A 206 3.29 -12.11 -9.01
N TRP A 207 3.72 -12.73 -10.10
CA TRP A 207 4.74 -12.19 -10.99
C TRP A 207 4.11 -11.55 -12.23
N ASN A 208 4.33 -10.27 -12.42
CA ASN A 208 3.88 -9.51 -13.57
C ASN A 208 4.97 -9.46 -14.64
N LYS A 209 4.60 -9.44 -15.92
CA LYS A 209 5.58 -9.17 -16.99
C LYS A 209 6.07 -7.73 -16.87
N GLY A 210 7.37 -7.52 -17.09
CA GLY A 210 7.95 -6.19 -17.21
C GLY A 210 8.68 -5.69 -15.96
N GLY A 211 9.12 -4.43 -16.03
CA GLY A 211 9.89 -3.78 -14.96
C GLY A 211 9.00 -3.05 -13.94
N HIS A 212 9.65 -2.32 -13.03
CA HIS A 212 9.02 -1.62 -11.92
C HIS A 212 8.09 -0.45 -12.30
N PHE A 213 8.24 0.14 -13.48
CA PHE A 213 7.46 1.33 -13.89
C PHE A 213 6.43 1.03 -14.98
N GLN A 214 6.06 -0.24 -15.15
CA GLN A 214 5.12 -0.69 -16.19
C GLN A 214 3.78 -1.07 -15.55
N ASP A 215 2.69 -0.71 -16.24
CA ASP A 215 1.33 -1.12 -15.90
C ASP A 215 0.90 -0.76 -14.45
N PHE A 216 1.31 0.41 -13.95
CA PHE A 216 1.02 0.86 -12.58
C PHE A 216 -0.46 0.72 -12.19
N ALA A 217 -1.35 1.32 -12.98
CA ALA A 217 -2.79 1.33 -12.69
C ALA A 217 -3.36 -0.09 -12.68
N PHE A 218 -2.92 -0.93 -13.63
CA PHE A 218 -3.30 -2.33 -13.70
C PHE A 218 -2.83 -3.11 -12.47
N ARG A 219 -1.56 -2.97 -12.07
CA ARG A 219 -0.99 -3.72 -10.93
C ARG A 219 -1.64 -3.34 -9.60
N ILE A 220 -2.01 -2.08 -9.41
CA ILE A 220 -2.75 -1.63 -8.24
C ILE A 220 -4.21 -2.10 -8.29
N ALA A 221 -4.87 -1.98 -9.43
CA ALA A 221 -6.24 -2.49 -9.56
C ALA A 221 -6.31 -4.01 -9.32
N ASP A 222 -5.34 -4.78 -9.83
CA ASP A 222 -5.26 -6.23 -9.64
C ASP A 222 -5.06 -6.61 -8.17
N SER A 223 -4.22 -5.86 -7.43
CA SER A 223 -4.00 -6.11 -6.01
C SER A 223 -5.27 -5.92 -5.17
N TYR A 224 -6.01 -4.85 -5.41
CA TYR A 224 -7.31 -4.63 -4.76
C TYR A 224 -8.35 -5.65 -5.21
N SER A 225 -8.43 -5.95 -6.51
CA SER A 225 -9.38 -6.91 -7.08
C SER A 225 -9.22 -8.29 -6.44
N TRP A 226 -7.98 -8.76 -6.28
CA TRP A 226 -7.72 -10.03 -5.61
C TRP A 226 -8.27 -10.03 -4.19
N ILE A 227 -8.04 -8.98 -3.39
CA ILE A 227 -8.55 -8.90 -2.03
C ILE A 227 -10.08 -8.91 -2.03
N ILE A 228 -10.72 -8.06 -2.83
CA ILE A 228 -12.19 -7.95 -2.89
C ILE A 228 -12.86 -9.29 -3.22
N LEU A 229 -12.23 -10.08 -4.11
CA LEU A 229 -12.73 -11.40 -4.53
C LEU A 229 -12.50 -12.51 -3.49
N HIS A 230 -11.68 -12.26 -2.46
CA HIS A 230 -11.27 -13.26 -1.47
C HIS A 230 -11.66 -12.87 -0.03
N VAL A 231 -12.54 -11.88 0.17
CA VAL A 231 -13.04 -11.44 1.49
C VAL A 231 -14.53 -11.68 1.67
#